data_AF-A0A2T4WEU2-F1
#
_entry.id   AF-A0A2T4WEU2-F1
#
_cell.length_a   1.000
_cell.length_b   1.000
_cell.length_c   1.000
_cell.angle_alpha   90.00
_cell.angle_beta   90.00
_cell.angle_gamma   90.00
#
_symmetry.space_group_name_H-M   'P 1'
#
loop_
_entity.id
_entity.type
_entity.pdbx_description
1 polymer ?
#
loop_
_entity_poly.entity_id
_entity_poly.type
_entity_poly.pdbx_seq_one_letter_code
_entity_poly.pdbx_strand_id
1 'polypeptide(L)' 'MDIQEYFSLVFSDYTLRTITLGTAILGAVCGMLGSFAVLRKQSLLGDAISHAALPGIAIAFLITGAKDSNTLLIGALISG' A
#
# COMPACT_ATOMS: atom_id res chain seq x y z
N MET A 1 -6.75 10.72 -25.49
CA MET A 1 -5.44 10.55 -24.85
C MET A 1 -4.69 9.51 -25.65
N ASP A 2 -3.87 9.97 -26.59
CA ASP A 2 -3.00 9.08 -27.35
C ASP A 2 -1.86 8.56 -26.48
N ILE A 3 -1.34 7.38 -26.80
CA ILE A 3 -0.24 6.76 -26.04
C ILE A 3 1.02 7.65 -26.05
N GLN A 4 1.22 8.40 -27.13
CA GLN A 4 2.31 9.38 -27.27
C GLN A 4 2.13 10.59 -26.33
N GLU A 5 0.88 11.04 -26.16
CA GLU A 5 0.51 12.13 -25.27
C GLU A 5 0.70 11.73 -23.80
N TYR A 6 0.36 10.49 -23.46
CA TYR A 6 0.59 9.90 -22.14
C TYR A 6 2.08 9.82 -21.80
N PHE A 7 2.92 9.42 -22.74
CA PHE A 7 4.37 9.33 -22.53
C PHE A 7 5.01 10.70 -22.32
N SER A 8 4.52 11.72 -23.03
CA SER A 8 4.92 13.12 -22.83
C SER A 8 4.50 13.63 -21.44
N LEU A 9 3.28 13.33 -21.00
CA LEU A 9 2.76 13.68 -19.67
C LEU A 9 3.55 12.99 -18.54
N VAL A 10 3.96 11.73 -18.71
CA VAL A 10 4.80 11.02 -17.73
C VAL A 10 6.17 11.69 -17.54
N PHE A 11 6.72 12.31 -18.59
CA PHE A 11 8.00 13.02 -18.49
C PHE A 11 7.85 14.47 -18.03
N SER A 12 6.72 15.12 -18.31
CA SER A 12 6.48 16.53 -18.00
C SER A 12 5.90 16.76 -16.60
N ASP A 13 5.01 15.88 -16.12
CA ASP A 13 4.34 16.04 -14.83
C ASP A 13 4.98 15.20 -13.72
N TYR A 14 5.46 15.87 -12.69
CA TYR A 14 6.11 15.24 -11.53
C TYR A 14 5.17 14.28 -10.76
N THR A 15 3.91 14.68 -10.61
CA THR A 15 2.88 13.86 -9.94
C THR A 15 2.60 12.57 -10.72
N LEU A 16 2.45 12.68 -12.04
CA LEU A 16 2.10 11.56 -12.90
C LEU A 16 3.26 10.56 -13.00
N ARG A 17 4.50 11.07 -13.08
CA ARG A 17 5.72 10.27 -12.98
C ARG A 17 5.83 9.51 -11.66
N THR A 18 5.58 10.18 -10.54
CA THR A 18 5.70 9.58 -9.21
C THR A 18 4.67 8.49 -8.99
N ILE A 19 3.41 8.75 -9.37
CA ILE A 19 2.32 7.78 -9.20
C ILE A 19 2.53 6.57 -10.12
N THR A 20 2.90 6.77 -11.39
CA THR A 20 3.11 5.67 -12.34
C THR A 20 4.27 4.77 -11.92
N LEU A 21 5.43 5.34 -11.54
CA LEU A 21 6.55 4.56 -11.01
C LEU A 21 6.19 3.86 -9.69
N GLY A 22 5.56 4.58 -8.76
CA GLY A 22 5.18 4.05 -7.46
C GLY A 22 4.21 2.87 -7.57
N THR A 23 3.15 3.03 -8.35
CA THR A 23 2.15 1.97 -8.57
C THR A 23 2.70 0.80 -9.38
N ALA A 24 3.60 1.03 -10.35
CA ALA A 24 4.26 -0.04 -11.08
C ALA A 24 5.13 -0.91 -10.17
N ILE A 25 5.96 -0.30 -9.32
CA ILE A 25 6.81 -1.02 -8.36
C ILE A 25 5.93 -1.74 -7.33
N LEU A 26 4.94 -1.04 -6.76
CA LEU A 26 4.04 -1.61 -5.76
C LEU A 26 3.26 -2.81 -6.33
N GLY A 27 2.75 -2.69 -7.55
CA GLY A 27 2.05 -3.77 -8.25
C GLY A 27 2.94 -4.98 -8.52
N ALA A 28 4.18 -4.77 -8.95
CA ALA A 28 5.15 -5.85 -9.16
C ALA A 28 5.44 -6.62 -7.86
N VAL A 29 5.67 -5.91 -6.76
CA VAL A 29 5.94 -6.51 -5.44
C VAL A 29 4.71 -7.23 -4.89
N CYS A 30 3.53 -6.60 -4.92
CA CYS A 30 2.28 -7.22 -4.46
C CYS A 30 1.90 -8.45 -5.29
N GLY A 31 2.07 -8.41 -6.61
CA GLY A 31 1.82 -9.56 -7.48
C GLY A 31 2.74 -10.74 -7.18
N MET A 32 4.04 -10.46 -6.97
CA MET A 32 5.01 -11.49 -6.58
C MET A 32 4.68 -12.09 -5.21
N LEU A 33 4.53 -11.25 -4.17
CA LEU A 33 4.20 -11.69 -2.81
C LEU A 33 2.86 -12.45 -2.74
N GLY A 34 1.84 -11.97 -3.47
CA GLY A 34 0.53 -12.63 -3.55
C GLY A 34 0.62 -14.01 -4.20
N SER A 35 1.38 -14.16 -5.28
CA SER A 35 1.60 -15.46 -5.93
C SER A 35 2.31 -16.45 -4.98
N PHE A 36 3.33 -16.00 -4.25
CA PHE A 36 3.99 -16.82 -3.23
C PHE A 36 3.07 -17.20 -2.06
N ALA A 37 2.22 -16.28 -1.59
CA ALA A 37 1.27 -16.54 -0.52
C ALA A 37 0.23 -17.63 -0.90
N VAL A 38 -0.25 -17.60 -2.15
CA VAL A 38 -1.17 -18.61 -2.69
C VAL A 38 -0.48 -19.97 -2.78
N LEU A 39 0.73 -20.05 -3.36
CA LEU A 39 1.48 -21.30 -3.47
C LEU A 39 1.80 -21.92 -2.10
N ARG A 40 2.01 -21.09 -1.07
CA ARG A 40 2.26 -21.53 0.31
C ARG A 40 0.98 -21.91 1.08
N LYS A 41 -0.19 -21.91 0.44
CA LYS A 41 -1.51 -22.09 1.07
C LYS A 41 -1.78 -21.12 2.22
N GLN A 42 -1.11 -19.96 2.22
CA GLN A 42 -1.25 -18.91 3.23
C GLN A 42 -2.23 -17.83 2.76
N SER A 43 -3.21 -18.21 1.92
CA SER A 43 -4.18 -17.27 1.33
C SER A 43 -4.99 -16.51 2.39
N LEU A 44 -5.18 -17.09 3.57
CA LEU A 44 -5.90 -16.48 4.70
C LEU A 44 -5.04 -15.54 5.55
N LEU A 45 -3.72 -15.53 5.35
CA LEU A 45 -2.80 -14.72 6.15
C LEU A 45 -3.04 -13.22 5.92
N GLY A 46 -3.31 -12.82 4.67
CA GLY A 46 -3.63 -11.43 4.33
C GLY A 46 -4.95 -10.95 4.97
N ASP A 47 -5.93 -11.84 5.11
CA ASP A 47 -7.23 -11.52 5.71
C ASP A 47 -7.11 -11.35 7.23
N ALA A 48 -6.34 -12.24 7.89
CA ALA A 48 -6.03 -12.13 9.31
C ALA A 48 -5.22 -10.87 9.65
N ILE A 49 -4.19 -10.54 8.85
CA ILE A 49 -3.40 -9.32 9.02
C ILE A 49 -4.28 -8.08 8.87
N SER A 50 -5.19 -8.05 7.89
CA SER A 50 -6.10 -6.92 7.68
C SER A 50 -7.06 -6.74 8.86
N HIS A 51 -7.59 -7.83 9.41
CA HIS A 51 -8.48 -7.79 10.57
C HIS A 51 -7.77 -7.39 11.88
N ALA A 52 -6.48 -7.70 12.02
CA ALA A 52 -5.70 -7.34 13.19
C ALA A 52 -5.10 -5.93 13.09
N ALA A 53 -4.76 -5.46 11.89
CA ALA A 53 -4.17 -4.14 11.65
C ALA A 53 -5.20 -2.99 11.71
N LEU A 54 -6.42 -3.20 11.21
CA LEU A 54 -7.47 -2.16 11.19
C LEU A 54 -7.80 -1.58 12.58
N PRO A 55 -8.03 -2.39 13.65
CA PRO A 55 -8.25 -1.86 14.99
C PRO A 55 -7.03 -1.13 15.57
N GLY A 56 -5.81 -1.59 15.28
CA GLY A 56 -4.57 -0.93 15.71
C GLY A 56 -4.39 0.47 15.13
N ILE A 57 -4.67 0.62 13.83
CA ILE A 57 -4.66 1.92 13.15
C ILE A 57 -5.74 2.84 13.74
N ALA A 58 -6.94 2.31 13.99
CA ALA A 58 -8.04 3.09 14.57
C ALA A 58 -7.71 3.60 15.98
N ILE A 59 -7.13 2.75 16.84
CA ILE A 59 -6.73 3.14 18.20
C ILE A 59 -5.60 4.17 18.15
N ALA A 60 -4.58 3.98 17.31
CA ALA A 60 -3.49 4.94 17.16
C ALA A 60 -3.95 6.30 16.62
N PHE A 61 -4.92 6.30 15.70
CA PHE A 61 -5.57 7.52 15.21
C PHE A 61 -6.35 8.23 16.32
N LEU A 62 -7.13 7.50 17.13
CA LEU A 62 -7.90 8.07 18.24
C LEU A 62 -7.02 8.71 19.33
N ILE A 63 -5.86 8.11 19.62
CA ILE A 63 -4.93 8.63 20.63
C ILE A 63 -4.18 9.86 20.12
N THR A 64 -3.78 9.85 18.85
CA THR A 64 -2.90 10.91 18.31
C THR A 64 -3.69 12.10 17.78
N GLY A 65 -4.93 11.89 17.30
CA GLY A 65 -5.78 12.94 16.71
C GLY A 65 -5.23 13.55 15.41
N ALA A 66 -4.01 13.18 14.99
CA ALA A 66 -3.32 13.64 13.80
C ALA A 66 -3.10 12.49 12.81
N LYS A 67 -3.18 12.80 11.51
CA LYS A 67 -3.01 11.84 10.42
C LYS A 67 -1.51 11.67 10.07
N ASP A 68 -0.67 11.52 11.08
CA ASP A 68 0.77 11.30 10.91
C ASP A 68 1.03 9.84 10.57
N SER A 69 1.50 9.57 9.34
CA SER A 69 1.73 8.21 8.84
C SER A 69 2.61 7.35 9.76
N ASN A 70 3.62 7.95 10.41
CA ASN A 70 4.51 7.22 11.30
C ASN A 70 3.79 6.63 12.52
N THR A 71 2.91 7.39 13.15
CA THR A 71 2.22 6.96 14.38
C THR A 71 1.14 5.93 14.07
N LEU A 72 0.45 6.09 12.94
CA LEU A 72 -0.52 5.10 12.46
C LEU A 72 0.15 3.77 12.10
N LEU A 73 1.34 3.80 11.49
CA LEU A 73 2.09 2.60 11.14
C LEU A 73 2.53 1.81 12.37
N ILE A 74 2.97 2.50 13.42
CA ILE A 74 3.34 1.90 14.71
C ILE A 74 2.11 1.24 15.36
N GLY A 75 0.96 1.91 15.32
CA GLY A 75 -0.31 1.37 15.81
C GLY A 75 -0.76 0.10 15.09
N ALA A 76 -0.61 0.07 13.75
CA ALA A 76 -0.90 -1.10 12.94
C ALA A 76 -0.01 -2.29 13.33
N LEU A 77 1.29 -2.04 13.51
CA LEU A 77 2.31 -3.06 13.76
C LEU A 77 2.22 -3.69 15.14
N ILE A 78 1.70 -2.97 16.14
CA ILE A 78 1.49 -3.51 17.50
C ILE A 78 0.24 -4.41 17.55
N SER A 79 -0.75 -4.14 16.71
CA SER A 79 -2.06 -4.80 16.77
C SER A 79 -2.17 -6.03 15.87
N GLY A 80 -1.36 -6.15 14.81
CA GLY A 80 -1.41 -7.23 13.82
C GLY A 80 -0.09 -7.91 13.55
#